data_AF-A0A930AUS0-F1
#
_entry.id   AF-A0A930AUS0-F1
#
_cell.length_a   1.000
_cell.length_b   1.000
_cell.length_c   1.000
_cell.angle_alpha   90.00
_cell.angle_beta   90.00
_cell.angle_gamma   90.00
#
_symmetry.space_group_name_H-M   'P 1'
#
loop_
_entity.id
_entity.type
_entity.pdbx_description
1 polymer ?
#
loop_
_entity_poly.entity_id
_entity_poly.type
_entity_poly.pdbx_seq_one_letter_code
_entity_poly.pdbx_strand_id
1 'polypeptide(L)'
;ARTPKQQPRIHRFEALEKDVKQTTSNDKLVMEFDQARIGKRVFQLEDASLSINGQQIVKNLDWIIQSQARVGIAGVNGVGKSTFLNAIAGQIPFDSGQFVVGETVRIAYYKQQDEDIPMDKQLIQYLREEAEEIKRENGEVASISELLETFLFPRHLHGAYIHTLSGGERRRLYLLRLLMTKPNVLLLDEPTNDLDIDTLTVLEDFLESFNGAVLIVSHDRYFLDKTVDQLFVIRGEGQTELFYGSMSEYLEQEKSLAKVAVETPKAEASKVEAPKAAPAKKMTYQEKKEWETIEATIQELEEKLEFLQEEMSVHAQDFAKLQELQEELDKTEEAASAAYERWEYLAELAGN
;
A
#
# COMPACT_ATOMS: atom_id res chain seq x y z
N ALA A 1 14.89 56.10 -13.50
CA ALA A 1 15.59 55.22 -14.45
C ALA A 1 15.56 53.79 -13.89
N ARG A 2 14.70 52.92 -14.45
CA ARG A 2 14.56 51.51 -14.08
C ARG A 2 15.28 50.69 -15.14
N THR A 3 16.27 49.91 -14.75
CA THR A 3 17.10 49.10 -15.63
C THR A 3 16.32 47.86 -16.12
N PRO A 4 16.28 47.59 -17.43
CA PRO A 4 15.47 46.53 -18.02
C PRO A 4 16.29 45.23 -18.07
N LYS A 5 16.22 44.39 -17.03
CA LYS A 5 16.91 43.08 -17.07
C LYS A 5 16.25 41.93 -16.28
N GLN A 6 15.05 42.12 -15.76
CA GLN A 6 14.34 41.07 -14.99
C GLN A 6 13.00 40.61 -15.59
N GLN A 7 12.55 41.18 -16.72
CA GLN A 7 11.33 40.73 -17.40
C GLN A 7 11.42 39.42 -18.22
N PRO A 8 12.58 38.93 -18.71
CA PRO A 8 12.57 37.74 -19.58
C PRO A 8 12.47 36.38 -18.85
N ARG A 9 12.63 36.34 -17.52
CA ARG A 9 12.60 35.07 -16.76
C ARG A 9 11.20 34.68 -16.30
N ILE A 10 10.36 35.66 -15.97
CA ILE A 10 8.99 35.44 -15.50
C ILE A 10 8.10 34.98 -16.68
N HIS A 11 8.25 35.58 -17.86
CA HIS A 11 7.50 35.15 -19.04
C HIS A 11 7.93 33.79 -19.62
N ARG A 12 9.16 33.32 -19.33
CA ARG A 12 9.59 31.98 -19.73
C ARG A 12 9.04 30.91 -18.79
N PHE A 13 8.86 31.23 -17.51
CA PHE A 13 8.15 30.38 -16.55
C PHE A 13 6.64 30.33 -16.84
N GLU A 14 6.00 31.44 -17.19
CA GLU A 14 4.58 31.45 -17.59
C GLU A 14 4.34 30.74 -18.94
N ALA A 15 5.31 30.81 -19.86
CA ALA A 15 5.26 30.06 -21.11
C ALA A 15 5.53 28.56 -20.90
N LEU A 16 6.44 28.18 -20.00
CA LEU A 16 6.66 26.79 -19.59
C LEU A 16 5.47 26.25 -18.77
N GLU A 17 4.83 27.05 -17.93
CA GLU A 17 3.58 26.66 -17.26
C GLU A 17 2.45 26.47 -18.26
N LYS A 18 2.37 27.32 -19.31
CA LYS A 18 1.37 27.16 -20.37
C LYS A 18 1.66 25.98 -21.29
N ASP A 19 2.92 25.75 -21.65
CA ASP A 19 3.32 24.62 -22.48
C ASP A 19 3.17 23.32 -21.67
N VAL A 20 3.58 23.25 -20.40
CA VAL A 20 3.34 22.08 -19.53
C VAL A 20 1.84 21.87 -19.29
N LYS A 21 1.03 22.92 -19.12
CA LYS A 21 -0.44 22.81 -19.03
C LYS A 21 -1.10 22.41 -20.37
N GLN A 22 -0.42 22.59 -21.50
CA GLN A 22 -0.90 22.15 -22.82
C GLN A 22 -0.41 20.75 -23.19
N THR A 23 0.69 20.25 -22.62
CA THR A 23 1.11 18.84 -22.75
C THR A 23 0.57 17.93 -21.65
N THR A 24 0.09 18.47 -20.52
CA THR A 24 -0.79 17.73 -19.59
C THR A 24 -2.24 17.87 -20.03
N SER A 25 -2.53 17.56 -21.29
CA SER A 25 -3.75 16.80 -21.56
C SER A 25 -3.48 15.37 -21.10
N ASN A 26 -3.30 15.19 -19.78
CA ASN A 26 -3.72 13.96 -19.15
C ASN A 26 -5.23 13.98 -19.37
N ASP A 27 -5.69 13.32 -20.42
CA ASP A 27 -7.01 12.71 -20.39
C ASP A 27 -7.04 11.95 -19.06
N LYS A 28 -7.66 12.55 -18.02
CA LYS A 28 -8.01 11.82 -16.81
C LYS A 28 -8.78 10.62 -17.33
N LEU A 29 -8.15 9.45 -17.27
CA LEU A 29 -8.68 8.27 -17.90
C LEU A 29 -9.77 7.75 -16.95
N VAL A 30 -10.98 8.31 -17.07
CA VAL A 30 -12.09 7.96 -16.19
C VAL A 30 -12.56 6.56 -16.57
N MET A 31 -12.09 5.56 -15.83
CA MET A 31 -12.60 4.20 -15.91
C MET A 31 -13.89 4.08 -15.11
N GLU A 32 -15.01 4.45 -15.74
CA GLU A 32 -16.34 4.28 -15.15
C GLU A 32 -16.83 2.85 -15.38
N PHE A 33 -16.55 1.94 -14.45
CA PHE A 33 -17.19 0.62 -14.44
C PHE A 33 -18.62 0.75 -13.87
N ASP A 34 -19.61 0.10 -14.51
CA ASP A 34 -20.97 -0.03 -13.97
C ASP A 34 -20.95 -0.84 -12.66
N GLN A 35 -21.28 -0.20 -11.54
CA GLN A 35 -21.19 -0.76 -10.20
C GLN A 35 -22.53 -1.31 -9.69
N ALA A 36 -22.49 -2.39 -8.91
CA ALA A 36 -23.70 -2.91 -8.26
C ALA A 36 -24.17 -1.93 -7.15
N ARG A 37 -25.47 -1.58 -7.16
CA ARG A 37 -26.08 -0.68 -6.16
C ARG A 37 -25.75 -1.12 -4.72
N ILE A 38 -25.25 -0.20 -3.90
CA ILE A 38 -24.88 -0.44 -2.50
C ILE A 38 -25.93 0.12 -1.54
N GLY A 39 -26.29 -0.63 -0.50
CA GLY A 39 -26.97 -0.09 0.69
C GLY A 39 -26.02 0.70 1.60
N LYS A 40 -26.52 1.68 2.36
CA LYS A 40 -25.68 2.61 3.18
C LYS A 40 -24.66 1.95 4.11
N ARG A 41 -24.85 0.68 4.49
CA ARG A 41 -23.95 -0.11 5.34
C ARG A 41 -23.44 -1.30 4.54
N VAL A 42 -22.12 -1.45 4.49
CA VAL A 42 -21.44 -2.52 3.77
C VAL A 42 -21.09 -3.66 4.73
N PHE A 43 -20.40 -3.34 5.82
CA PHE A 43 -20.03 -4.28 6.87
C PHE A 43 -20.43 -3.76 8.23
N GLN A 44 -20.79 -4.67 9.13
CA GLN A 44 -21.05 -4.37 10.54
C GLN A 44 -20.41 -5.46 11.39
N LEU A 45 -19.51 -5.03 12.27
CA LEU A 45 -18.85 -5.85 13.28
C LEU A 45 -19.40 -5.43 14.64
N GLU A 46 -19.84 -6.39 15.43
CA GLU A 46 -20.29 -6.19 16.81
C GLU A 46 -19.56 -7.18 17.73
N ASP A 47 -18.84 -6.67 18.73
CA ASP A 47 -18.00 -7.47 19.64
C ASP A 47 -17.08 -8.48 18.92
N ALA A 48 -16.65 -8.14 17.69
CA ALA A 48 -15.93 -9.07 16.83
C ALA A 48 -14.50 -9.28 17.33
N SER A 49 -14.06 -10.52 17.47
CA SER A 49 -12.68 -10.85 17.80
C SER A 49 -12.08 -11.78 16.76
N LEU A 50 -10.80 -11.58 16.45
CA LEU A 50 -10.06 -12.36 15.48
C LEU A 50 -8.66 -12.65 16.03
N SER A 51 -8.29 -13.93 15.99
CA SER A 51 -7.00 -14.44 16.43
C SER A 51 -6.48 -15.42 15.40
N ILE A 52 -5.16 -15.44 15.19
CA ILE A 52 -4.52 -16.44 14.34
C ILE A 52 -3.29 -17.00 15.05
N ASN A 53 -3.15 -18.32 15.07
CA ASN A 53 -2.02 -19.01 15.72
C ASN A 53 -1.75 -18.56 17.17
N GLY A 54 -2.79 -18.18 17.91
CA GLY A 54 -2.69 -17.70 19.30
C GLY A 54 -2.36 -16.21 19.45
N GLN A 55 -2.10 -15.48 18.37
CA GLN A 55 -1.95 -14.03 18.36
C GLN A 55 -3.32 -13.38 18.16
N GLN A 56 -3.70 -12.51 19.10
CA GLN A 56 -4.93 -11.74 19.00
C GLN A 56 -4.71 -10.54 18.07
N ILE A 57 -5.41 -10.50 16.94
CA ILE A 57 -5.32 -9.42 15.95
C ILE A 57 -6.30 -8.31 16.34
N VAL A 58 -7.54 -8.70 16.62
CA VAL A 58 -8.63 -7.79 16.97
C VAL A 58 -9.40 -8.36 18.16
N LYS A 59 -9.78 -7.49 19.11
CA LYS A 59 -10.58 -7.85 20.28
C LYS A 59 -11.77 -6.90 20.43
N ASN A 60 -12.97 -7.46 20.54
CA ASN A 60 -14.21 -6.75 20.82
C ASN A 60 -14.39 -5.51 19.92
N LEU A 61 -14.22 -5.69 18.61
CA LEU A 61 -14.34 -4.62 17.65
C LEU A 61 -15.80 -4.37 17.31
N ASP A 62 -16.23 -3.14 17.57
CA ASP A 62 -17.47 -2.56 17.08
C ASP A 62 -17.15 -1.59 15.95
N TRP A 63 -17.52 -1.93 14.73
CA TRP A 63 -17.24 -1.09 13.58
C TRP A 63 -18.26 -1.26 12.46
N ILE A 64 -18.70 -0.13 11.91
CA ILE A 64 -19.60 -0.09 10.76
C ILE A 64 -18.87 0.56 9.60
N ILE A 65 -18.68 -0.20 8.53
CA ILE A 65 -18.10 0.28 7.29
C ILE A 65 -19.25 0.70 6.38
N GLN A 66 -19.26 1.99 6.01
CA GLN A 66 -20.29 2.57 5.16
C GLN A 66 -20.00 2.36 3.68
N SER A 67 -21.01 2.57 2.86
CA SER A 67 -20.84 2.73 1.42
C SER A 67 -19.86 3.87 1.13
N GLN A 68 -18.94 3.68 0.18
CA GLN A 68 -17.92 4.68 -0.23
C GLN A 68 -16.81 4.96 0.80
N ALA A 69 -16.76 4.24 1.92
CA ALA A 69 -15.67 4.37 2.90
C ALA A 69 -14.31 4.08 2.25
N ARG A 70 -13.29 4.90 2.54
CA ARG A 70 -11.91 4.74 2.04
C ARG A 70 -10.96 4.50 3.18
N VAL A 71 -10.77 3.22 3.54
CA VAL A 71 -10.04 2.85 4.75
C VAL A 71 -8.64 2.32 4.39
N GLY A 72 -7.60 2.92 4.95
CA GLY A 72 -6.28 2.33 5.02
C GLY A 72 -6.14 1.45 6.27
N ILE A 73 -5.65 0.23 6.14
CA ILE A 73 -5.34 -0.65 7.27
C ILE A 73 -3.85 -0.55 7.54
N ALA A 74 -3.50 0.01 8.70
CA ALA A 74 -2.12 0.26 9.10
C ALA A 74 -1.73 -0.60 10.31
N GLY A 75 -0.44 -0.80 10.49
CA GLY A 75 0.12 -1.58 11.59
C GLY A 75 1.46 -2.21 11.23
N VAL A 76 2.18 -2.68 12.24
CA VAL A 76 3.50 -3.33 12.07
C VAL A 76 3.39 -4.61 11.24
N ASN A 77 4.52 -5.06 10.70
CA ASN A 77 4.57 -6.32 9.96
C ASN A 77 4.27 -7.51 10.87
N GLY A 78 3.52 -8.48 10.34
CA GLY A 78 3.09 -9.64 11.12
C GLY A 78 2.00 -9.37 12.17
N VAL A 79 1.44 -8.15 12.25
CA VAL A 79 0.34 -7.86 13.21
C VAL A 79 -1.00 -8.50 12.80
N GLY A 80 -1.12 -8.94 11.56
CA GLY A 80 -2.32 -9.62 11.03
C GLY A 80 -3.19 -8.78 10.07
N LYS A 81 -2.63 -7.75 9.42
CA LYS A 81 -3.35 -6.89 8.44
C LYS A 81 -4.04 -7.70 7.33
N SER A 82 -3.28 -8.54 6.62
CA SER A 82 -3.80 -9.41 5.56
C SER A 82 -4.78 -10.45 6.13
N THR A 83 -4.55 -10.97 7.33
CA THR A 83 -5.49 -11.88 8.00
C THR A 83 -6.83 -11.20 8.30
N PHE A 84 -6.80 -9.94 8.73
CA PHE A 84 -8.02 -9.14 8.92
C PHE A 84 -8.76 -8.94 7.59
N LEU A 85 -8.06 -8.62 6.50
CA LEU A 85 -8.69 -8.54 5.16
C LEU A 85 -9.31 -9.88 4.74
N ASN A 86 -8.62 -11.01 4.96
CA ASN A 86 -9.17 -12.34 4.69
C ASN A 86 -10.45 -12.62 5.51
N ALA A 87 -10.53 -12.12 6.75
CA ALA A 87 -11.73 -12.24 7.57
C ALA A 87 -12.89 -11.38 7.03
N ILE A 88 -12.61 -10.12 6.65
CA ILE A 88 -13.58 -9.23 6.01
C ILE A 88 -14.06 -9.80 4.66
N ALA A 89 -13.18 -10.46 3.91
CA ALA A 89 -13.51 -11.16 2.67
C ALA A 89 -14.37 -12.42 2.88
N GLY A 90 -14.62 -12.82 4.13
CA GLY A 90 -15.38 -14.04 4.46
C GLY A 90 -14.61 -15.35 4.27
N GLN A 91 -13.29 -15.29 4.09
CA GLN A 91 -12.44 -16.47 3.90
C GLN A 91 -12.01 -17.10 5.22
N ILE A 92 -11.97 -16.29 6.29
CA ILE A 92 -11.70 -16.73 7.66
C ILE A 92 -12.84 -16.19 8.54
N PRO A 93 -13.47 -17.01 9.40
CA PRO A 93 -14.48 -16.52 10.32
C PRO A 93 -13.84 -15.72 11.46
N PHE A 94 -14.60 -14.78 12.02
CA PHE A 94 -14.27 -14.21 13.33
C PHE A 94 -14.47 -15.26 14.43
N ASP A 95 -13.65 -15.22 15.48
CA ASP A 95 -13.70 -16.18 16.60
C ASP A 95 -14.93 -15.96 17.48
N SER A 96 -15.34 -14.71 17.63
CA SER A 96 -16.49 -14.29 18.43
C SER A 96 -17.12 -13.02 17.87
N GLY A 97 -18.28 -12.67 18.40
CA GLY A 97 -19.06 -11.50 17.97
C GLY A 97 -19.95 -11.79 16.77
N GLN A 98 -20.40 -10.74 16.11
CA GLN A 98 -21.20 -10.82 14.88
C GLN A 98 -20.50 -10.05 13.77
N PHE A 99 -20.41 -10.68 12.59
CA PHE A 99 -20.00 -10.04 11.35
C PHE A 99 -21.14 -10.13 10.34
N VAL A 100 -21.71 -8.97 10.00
CA VAL A 100 -22.84 -8.85 9.08
C VAL A 100 -22.37 -8.16 7.81
N VAL A 101 -22.62 -8.81 6.67
CA VAL A 101 -22.34 -8.29 5.33
C VAL A 101 -23.67 -7.86 4.70
N GLY A 102 -23.70 -6.67 4.09
CA GLY A 102 -24.88 -6.18 3.40
C GLY A 102 -25.29 -7.06 2.20
N GLU A 103 -26.59 -7.24 1.97
CA GLU A 103 -27.11 -8.15 0.93
C GLU A 103 -26.65 -7.82 -0.49
N THR A 104 -26.36 -6.54 -0.76
CA THR A 104 -25.95 -6.07 -2.08
C THR A 104 -24.44 -6.04 -2.26
N VAL A 105 -23.66 -6.46 -1.25
CA VAL A 105 -22.19 -6.38 -1.27
C VAL A 105 -21.61 -7.38 -2.26
N ARG A 106 -20.71 -6.89 -3.11
CA ARG A 106 -19.89 -7.65 -4.06
C ARG A 106 -18.45 -7.27 -3.83
N ILE A 107 -17.73 -8.18 -3.18
CA ILE A 107 -16.32 -7.99 -2.81
C ILE A 107 -15.44 -8.47 -3.95
N ALA A 108 -14.53 -7.62 -4.41
CA ALA A 108 -13.34 -8.06 -5.12
C ALA A 108 -12.13 -7.91 -4.19
N TYR A 109 -11.32 -8.96 -4.09
CA TYR A 109 -10.17 -9.00 -3.20
C TYR A 109 -8.90 -9.24 -4.01
N TYR A 110 -8.08 -8.21 -4.13
CA TYR A 110 -6.74 -8.27 -4.70
C TYR A 110 -5.74 -8.69 -3.62
N LYS A 111 -5.22 -9.91 -3.74
CA LYS A 111 -4.26 -10.50 -2.80
C LYS A 111 -2.82 -10.40 -3.29
N GLN A 112 -1.87 -10.37 -2.36
CA GLN A 112 -0.44 -10.42 -2.67
C GLN A 112 0.00 -11.77 -3.29
N GLN A 113 -0.66 -12.88 -2.95
CA GLN A 113 -0.29 -14.22 -3.46
C GLN A 113 -0.70 -14.43 -4.93
N ASP A 114 0.05 -15.28 -5.63
CA ASP A 114 -0.26 -15.70 -7.00
C ASP A 114 -1.64 -16.38 -7.06
N GLU A 115 -2.52 -15.81 -7.89
CA GLU A 115 -3.76 -16.47 -8.25
C GLU A 115 -3.54 -17.51 -9.35
N ASP A 116 -4.41 -18.52 -9.40
CA ASP A 116 -4.37 -19.57 -10.42
C ASP A 116 -4.91 -19.03 -11.75
N ILE A 117 -4.09 -18.20 -12.41
CA ILE A 117 -4.40 -17.63 -13.71
C ILE A 117 -4.10 -18.72 -14.78
N PRO A 118 -5.07 -19.09 -15.63
CA PRO A 118 -4.90 -20.13 -16.63
C PRO A 118 -3.88 -19.70 -17.69
N MET A 119 -2.69 -20.28 -17.59
CA MET A 119 -1.52 -19.92 -18.39
C MET A 119 -1.70 -20.22 -19.88
N ASP A 120 -2.56 -21.16 -20.24
CA ASP A 120 -2.84 -21.65 -21.59
C ASP A 120 -3.91 -20.85 -22.33
N LYS A 121 -4.51 -19.83 -21.71
CA LYS A 121 -5.52 -18.97 -22.35
C LYS A 121 -4.92 -17.72 -22.94
N GLN A 122 -5.60 -17.19 -23.96
CA GLN A 122 -5.30 -15.85 -24.48
C GLN A 122 -5.87 -14.77 -23.55
N LEU A 123 -5.14 -13.67 -23.43
CA LEU A 123 -5.49 -12.51 -22.59
C LEU A 123 -6.92 -12.02 -22.83
N ILE A 124 -7.30 -11.74 -24.08
CA ILE A 124 -8.65 -11.27 -24.41
C ILE A 124 -9.73 -12.32 -24.14
N GLN A 125 -9.43 -13.61 -24.28
CA GLN A 125 -10.40 -14.68 -24.01
C GLN A 125 -10.64 -14.82 -22.52
N TYR A 126 -9.57 -14.75 -21.72
CA TYR A 126 -9.61 -14.78 -20.27
C TYR A 126 -10.53 -13.69 -19.69
N LEU A 127 -10.49 -12.48 -20.26
CA LEU A 127 -11.36 -11.38 -19.84
C LEU A 127 -12.80 -11.50 -20.36
N ARG A 128 -12.99 -12.03 -21.58
CA ARG A 128 -14.34 -12.28 -22.15
C ARG A 128 -15.17 -13.26 -21.33
N GLU A 129 -14.53 -14.18 -20.62
CA GLU A 129 -15.21 -15.11 -19.71
C GLU A 129 -15.88 -14.39 -18.54
N GLU A 130 -15.38 -13.22 -18.15
CA GLU A 130 -15.94 -12.42 -17.05
C GLU A 130 -17.09 -11.54 -17.53
N ALA A 131 -16.90 -10.84 -18.65
CA ALA A 131 -17.93 -10.02 -19.27
C ALA A 131 -17.73 -9.95 -20.78
N GLU A 132 -18.78 -10.22 -21.57
CA GLU A 132 -18.74 -10.04 -23.03
C GLU A 132 -18.69 -8.55 -23.42
N GLU A 133 -19.33 -7.70 -22.62
CA GLU A 133 -19.45 -6.24 -22.80
C GLU A 133 -19.46 -5.54 -21.43
N ILE A 134 -18.72 -4.43 -21.32
CA ILE A 134 -18.71 -3.61 -20.10
C ILE A 134 -19.50 -2.34 -20.36
N LYS A 135 -20.63 -2.20 -19.69
CA LYS A 135 -21.39 -0.95 -19.70
C LYS A 135 -20.71 0.04 -18.77
N ARG A 136 -20.51 1.27 -19.25
CA ARG A 136 -20.13 2.44 -18.45
C ARG A 136 -21.37 3.02 -17.76
N GLU A 137 -21.19 3.88 -16.77
CA GLU A 137 -22.32 4.54 -16.08
C GLU A 137 -23.19 5.38 -17.05
N ASN A 138 -22.58 5.93 -18.10
CA ASN A 138 -23.27 6.67 -19.16
C ASN A 138 -24.08 5.79 -20.15
N GLY A 139 -24.03 4.46 -20.00
CA GLY A 139 -24.71 3.49 -20.87
C GLY A 139 -23.95 3.10 -22.13
N GLU A 140 -22.75 3.64 -22.36
CA GLU A 140 -21.85 3.22 -23.44
C GLU A 140 -21.25 1.84 -23.14
N VAL A 141 -21.03 1.05 -24.18
CA VAL A 141 -20.33 -0.24 -24.08
C VAL A 141 -18.85 0.00 -24.32
N ALA A 142 -18.04 -0.10 -23.26
CA ALA A 142 -16.60 -0.19 -23.38
C ALA A 142 -16.22 -1.56 -23.96
N SER A 143 -15.40 -1.55 -25.00
CA SER A 143 -14.83 -2.78 -25.52
C SER A 143 -13.74 -3.29 -24.56
N ILE A 144 -13.60 -4.61 -24.43
CA ILE A 144 -12.53 -5.23 -23.64
C ILE A 144 -11.15 -4.75 -24.13
N SER A 145 -11.00 -4.50 -25.43
CA SER A 145 -9.78 -3.95 -26.02
C SER A 145 -9.43 -2.55 -25.50
N GLU A 146 -10.41 -1.67 -25.28
CA GLU A 146 -10.17 -0.34 -24.68
C GLU A 146 -9.72 -0.46 -23.22
N LEU A 147 -10.31 -1.38 -22.46
CA LEU A 147 -9.93 -1.61 -21.06
C LEU A 147 -8.53 -2.22 -20.95
N LEU A 148 -8.20 -3.13 -21.85
CA LEU A 148 -6.85 -3.66 -21.98
C LEU A 148 -5.83 -2.55 -22.26
N GLU A 149 -6.11 -1.68 -23.24
CA GLU A 149 -5.23 -0.55 -23.56
C GLU A 149 -5.09 0.42 -22.39
N THR A 150 -6.18 0.67 -21.66
CA THR A 150 -6.19 1.48 -20.44
C THR A 150 -5.28 0.90 -19.35
N PHE A 151 -5.32 -0.42 -19.18
CA PHE A 151 -4.44 -1.15 -18.25
C PHE A 151 -3.07 -1.46 -18.84
N LEU A 152 -2.64 -0.65 -19.82
CA LEU A 152 -1.30 -0.70 -20.40
C LEU A 152 -0.99 -2.04 -21.08
N PHE A 153 -2.00 -2.71 -21.65
CA PHE A 153 -1.84 -3.83 -22.57
C PHE A 153 -1.95 -3.34 -24.01
N PRO A 154 -0.83 -3.19 -24.74
CA PRO A 154 -0.86 -2.80 -26.14
C PRO A 154 -1.64 -3.82 -26.98
N ARG A 155 -2.23 -3.37 -28.09
CA ARG A 155 -3.05 -4.21 -28.99
C ARG A 155 -2.39 -5.52 -29.42
N HIS A 156 -1.08 -5.53 -29.62
CA HIS A 156 -0.37 -6.73 -30.04
C HIS A 156 -0.36 -7.83 -28.97
N LEU A 157 -0.52 -7.49 -27.69
CA LEU A 157 -0.62 -8.44 -26.58
C LEU A 157 -2.04 -9.00 -26.37
N HIS A 158 -3.08 -8.41 -26.97
CA HIS A 158 -4.47 -8.82 -26.72
C HIS A 158 -4.72 -10.30 -27.07
N GLY A 159 -4.06 -10.81 -28.12
CA GLY A 159 -4.12 -12.21 -28.54
C GLY A 159 -2.99 -13.09 -27.99
N ALA A 160 -2.10 -12.54 -27.16
CA ALA A 160 -1.02 -13.30 -26.55
C ALA A 160 -1.56 -14.26 -25.49
N TYR A 161 -0.84 -15.36 -25.27
CA TYR A 161 -1.14 -16.30 -24.21
C TYR A 161 -0.63 -15.79 -22.86
N ILE A 162 -1.33 -16.10 -21.78
CA ILE A 162 -1.00 -15.58 -20.45
C ILE A 162 0.40 -16.05 -19.99
N HIS A 163 0.83 -17.25 -20.37
CA HIS A 163 2.18 -17.75 -20.05
C HIS A 163 3.33 -16.93 -20.65
N THR A 164 3.06 -16.03 -21.63
CA THR A 164 4.09 -15.17 -22.22
C THR A 164 4.24 -13.83 -21.49
N LEU A 165 3.35 -13.54 -20.54
CA LEU A 165 3.36 -12.30 -19.78
C LEU A 165 4.39 -12.35 -18.64
N SER A 166 4.98 -11.19 -18.35
CA SER A 166 5.80 -10.98 -17.16
C SER A 166 4.98 -11.12 -15.88
N GLY A 167 5.65 -11.22 -14.72
CA GLY A 167 4.99 -11.20 -13.41
C GLY A 167 4.11 -9.97 -13.24
N GLY A 168 4.66 -8.77 -13.47
CA GLY A 168 3.93 -7.51 -13.41
C GLY A 168 2.71 -7.50 -14.33
N GLU A 169 2.86 -7.85 -15.60
CA GLU A 169 1.72 -7.92 -16.55
C GLU A 169 0.63 -8.88 -16.10
N ARG A 170 0.97 -10.03 -15.49
CA ARG A 170 -0.03 -10.95 -14.91
C ARG A 170 -0.77 -10.32 -13.74
N ARG A 171 -0.07 -9.56 -12.88
CA ARG A 171 -0.69 -8.82 -11.75
C ARG A 171 -1.65 -7.73 -12.26
N ARG A 172 -1.28 -7.00 -13.32
CA ARG A 172 -2.18 -6.03 -13.99
C ARG A 172 -3.42 -6.69 -14.56
N LEU A 173 -3.24 -7.83 -15.25
CA LEU A 173 -4.34 -8.58 -15.83
C LEU A 173 -5.32 -9.06 -14.76
N TYR A 174 -4.77 -9.53 -13.63
CA TYR A 174 -5.55 -9.94 -12.48
C TYR A 174 -6.36 -8.79 -11.89
N LEU A 175 -5.73 -7.64 -11.63
CA LEU A 175 -6.41 -6.44 -11.16
C LEU A 175 -7.54 -6.04 -12.12
N LEU A 176 -7.26 -5.96 -13.43
CA LEU A 176 -8.28 -5.64 -14.42
C LEU A 176 -9.45 -6.63 -14.36
N ARG A 177 -9.18 -7.94 -14.33
CA ARG A 177 -10.24 -8.95 -14.25
C ARG A 177 -11.10 -8.78 -13.00
N LEU A 178 -10.49 -8.50 -11.85
CA LEU A 178 -11.24 -8.24 -10.61
C LEU A 178 -12.18 -7.04 -10.76
N LEU A 179 -11.74 -5.95 -11.39
CA LEU A 179 -12.59 -4.78 -11.63
C LEU A 179 -13.75 -5.06 -12.58
N MET A 180 -13.56 -5.98 -13.55
CA MET A 180 -14.62 -6.40 -14.47
C MET A 180 -15.77 -7.15 -13.78
N THR A 181 -15.56 -7.70 -12.57
CA THR A 181 -16.62 -8.37 -11.78
C THR A 181 -17.71 -7.42 -11.26
N LYS A 182 -17.60 -6.11 -11.56
CA LYS A 182 -18.46 -5.03 -11.06
C LYS A 182 -18.55 -5.04 -9.54
N PRO A 183 -17.39 -5.04 -8.83
CA PRO A 183 -17.39 -5.01 -7.40
C PRO A 183 -17.91 -3.67 -6.90
N ASN A 184 -18.41 -3.68 -5.68
CA ASN A 184 -18.83 -2.49 -4.98
C ASN A 184 -18.14 -2.37 -3.60
N VAL A 185 -17.30 -3.36 -3.29
CA VAL A 185 -16.27 -3.32 -2.25
C VAL A 185 -14.96 -3.83 -2.85
N LEU A 186 -13.88 -3.07 -2.65
CA LEU A 186 -12.53 -3.47 -3.02
C LEU A 186 -11.69 -3.68 -1.77
N LEU A 187 -11.05 -4.85 -1.69
CA LEU A 187 -10.03 -5.15 -0.70
C LEU A 187 -8.70 -5.27 -1.44
N LEU A 188 -7.72 -4.45 -1.08
CA LEU A 188 -6.40 -4.43 -1.72
C LEU A 188 -5.34 -4.74 -0.66
N ASP A 189 -4.56 -5.79 -0.88
CA ASP A 189 -3.51 -6.25 0.05
C ASP A 189 -2.14 -6.11 -0.60
N GLU A 190 -1.40 -5.09 -0.17
CA GLU A 190 -0.09 -4.67 -0.69
C GLU A 190 -0.06 -4.44 -2.22
N PRO A 191 -0.98 -3.62 -2.79
CA PRO A 191 -1.02 -3.41 -4.24
C PRO A 191 0.22 -2.71 -4.79
N THR A 192 0.95 -1.96 -3.96
CA THR A 192 2.12 -1.15 -4.36
C THR A 192 3.39 -1.96 -4.58
N ASN A 193 3.50 -3.15 -4.00
CA ASN A 193 4.72 -3.95 -4.10
C ASN A 193 4.81 -4.74 -5.41
N ASP A 194 3.66 -5.00 -6.05
CA ASP A 194 3.57 -5.89 -7.21
C ASP A 194 3.23 -5.17 -8.52
N LEU A 195 3.07 -3.84 -8.47
CA LEU A 195 2.65 -3.02 -9.60
C LEU A 195 3.71 -1.96 -9.92
N ASP A 196 3.91 -1.71 -11.21
CA ASP A 196 4.75 -0.60 -11.67
C ASP A 196 4.06 0.77 -11.42
N ILE A 197 4.85 1.85 -11.49
CA ILE A 197 4.39 3.22 -11.21
C ILE A 197 3.22 3.63 -12.12
N ASP A 198 3.28 3.25 -13.41
CA ASP A 198 2.25 3.60 -14.37
C ASP A 198 0.92 2.92 -14.01
N THR A 199 0.95 1.66 -13.59
CA THR A 199 -0.24 0.93 -13.17
C THR A 199 -0.78 1.42 -11.84
N LEU A 200 0.10 1.81 -10.92
CA LEU A 200 -0.33 2.45 -9.68
C LEU A 200 -1.07 3.75 -9.95
N THR A 201 -0.60 4.54 -10.93
CA THR A 201 -1.30 5.76 -11.35
C THR A 201 -2.70 5.44 -11.90
N VAL A 202 -2.82 4.40 -12.75
CA VAL A 202 -4.12 3.95 -13.26
C VAL A 202 -5.04 3.46 -12.14
N LEU A 203 -4.50 2.76 -11.14
CA LEU A 203 -5.25 2.31 -9.97
C LEU A 203 -5.68 3.49 -9.09
N GLU A 204 -4.82 4.47 -8.85
CA GLU A 204 -5.13 5.70 -8.11
C GLU A 204 -6.30 6.45 -8.77
N ASP A 205 -6.23 6.68 -10.09
CA ASP A 205 -7.28 7.36 -10.87
C ASP A 205 -8.62 6.60 -10.83
N PHE A 206 -8.56 5.26 -10.90
CA PHE A 206 -9.74 4.43 -10.76
C PHE A 206 -10.33 4.52 -9.34
N LEU A 207 -9.48 4.46 -8.31
CA LEU A 207 -9.93 4.55 -6.92
C LEU A 207 -10.57 5.91 -6.64
N GLU A 208 -10.10 7.01 -7.23
CA GLU A 208 -10.70 8.35 -7.11
C GLU A 208 -12.17 8.36 -7.58
N SER A 209 -12.48 7.64 -8.67
CA SER A 209 -13.80 7.61 -9.29
C SER A 209 -14.71 6.45 -8.84
N PHE A 210 -14.18 5.46 -8.12
CA PHE A 210 -14.93 4.31 -7.65
C PHE A 210 -16.04 4.71 -6.65
N ASN A 211 -17.28 4.28 -6.88
CA ASN A 211 -18.45 4.65 -6.05
C ASN A 211 -18.78 3.56 -5.01
N GLY A 212 -17.76 2.84 -4.54
CA GLY A 212 -17.87 1.75 -3.57
C GLY A 212 -16.90 1.88 -2.42
N ALA A 213 -17.01 0.97 -1.44
CA ALA A 213 -16.10 0.97 -0.29
C ALA A 213 -14.74 0.35 -0.67
N VAL A 214 -13.66 0.89 -0.13
CA VAL A 214 -12.30 0.42 -0.39
C VAL A 214 -11.57 0.25 0.94
N LEU A 215 -10.97 -0.92 1.14
CA LEU A 215 -10.07 -1.21 2.24
C LEU A 215 -8.71 -1.58 1.65
N ILE A 216 -7.66 -0.88 2.07
CA ILE A 216 -6.31 -0.99 1.51
C ILE A 216 -5.32 -1.29 2.62
N VAL A 217 -4.56 -2.37 2.48
CA VAL A 217 -3.33 -2.61 3.23
C VAL A 217 -2.18 -2.21 2.31
N SER A 218 -1.36 -1.24 2.73
CA SER A 218 -0.17 -0.83 1.99
C SER A 218 0.86 -0.23 2.94
N HIS A 219 2.14 -0.44 2.63
CA HIS A 219 3.25 0.26 3.27
C HIS A 219 3.60 1.60 2.59
N ASP A 220 3.03 1.86 1.41
CA ASP A 220 3.25 3.11 0.69
C ASP A 220 2.38 4.22 1.26
N ARG A 221 3.06 5.14 1.94
CA ARG A 221 2.46 6.29 2.60
C ARG A 221 1.85 7.29 1.63
N TYR A 222 2.47 7.49 0.47
CA TYR A 222 1.97 8.40 -0.56
C TYR A 222 0.70 7.85 -1.21
N PHE A 223 0.68 6.54 -1.48
CA PHE A 223 -0.50 5.87 -2.00
C PHE A 223 -1.67 5.95 -1.03
N LEU A 224 -1.44 5.64 0.26
CA LEU A 224 -2.49 5.76 1.29
C LEU A 224 -3.00 7.20 1.41
N ASP A 225 -2.12 8.20 1.53
CA ASP A 225 -2.52 9.61 1.70
C ASP A 225 -3.39 10.13 0.54
N LYS A 226 -3.22 9.60 -0.68
CA LYS A 226 -4.05 9.96 -1.84
C LYS A 226 -5.37 9.21 -1.90
N THR A 227 -5.43 7.98 -1.41
CA THR A 227 -6.53 7.04 -1.70
C THR A 227 -7.47 6.79 -0.52
N VAL A 228 -7.04 7.10 0.72
CA VAL A 228 -7.81 6.82 1.94
C VAL A 228 -8.13 8.09 2.73
N ASP A 229 -9.28 8.08 3.42
CA ASP A 229 -9.76 9.18 4.27
C ASP A 229 -9.74 8.84 5.77
N GLN A 230 -9.57 7.57 6.09
CA GLN A 230 -9.51 7.06 7.45
C GLN A 230 -8.54 5.88 7.53
N LEU A 231 -7.97 5.68 8.71
CA LEU A 231 -7.06 4.59 9.01
C LEU A 231 -7.65 3.69 10.09
N PHE A 232 -7.61 2.40 9.84
CA PHE A 232 -7.83 1.37 10.83
C PHE A 232 -6.47 0.81 11.24
N VAL A 233 -5.98 1.21 12.41
CA VAL A 233 -4.66 0.84 12.91
C VAL A 233 -4.76 -0.37 13.82
N ILE A 234 -4.05 -1.42 13.48
CA ILE A 234 -3.89 -2.61 14.31
C ILE A 234 -2.56 -2.48 15.07
N ARG A 235 -2.66 -2.25 16.38
CA ARG A 235 -1.48 -2.06 17.27
C ARG A 235 -0.90 -3.39 17.77
N GLY A 236 -1.65 -4.48 17.63
CA GLY A 236 -1.31 -5.80 18.18
C GLY A 236 -1.99 -6.06 19.52
N GLU A 237 -1.87 -7.30 20.01
CA GLU A 237 -2.52 -7.76 21.25
C GLU A 237 -4.04 -7.50 21.31
N GLY A 238 -4.70 -7.49 20.15
CA GLY A 238 -6.13 -7.20 20.01
C GLY A 238 -6.50 -5.72 20.09
N GLN A 239 -5.53 -4.81 20.24
CA GLN A 239 -5.78 -3.37 20.28
C GLN A 239 -5.88 -2.79 18.86
N THR A 240 -6.95 -2.02 18.64
CA THR A 240 -7.22 -1.37 17.36
C THR A 240 -7.64 0.08 17.57
N GLU A 241 -7.37 0.92 16.58
CA GLU A 241 -7.69 2.34 16.61
C GLU A 241 -8.26 2.78 15.25
N LEU A 242 -9.29 3.63 15.31
CA LEU A 242 -9.85 4.30 14.14
C LEU A 242 -9.40 5.75 14.14
N PHE A 243 -8.60 6.11 13.15
CA PHE A 243 -8.12 7.47 12.94
C PHE A 243 -8.78 8.05 11.69
N TYR A 244 -9.22 9.31 11.75
CA TYR A 244 -9.81 10.01 10.61
C TYR A 244 -8.83 11.07 10.14
N GLY A 245 -8.29 10.89 8.95
CA GLY A 245 -7.19 11.69 8.42
C GLY A 245 -6.21 10.84 7.63
N SER A 246 -5.14 11.49 7.17
CA SER A 246 -4.09 10.87 6.36
C SER A 246 -3.08 10.06 7.20
N MET A 247 -2.33 9.18 6.56
CA MET A 247 -1.24 8.42 7.20
C MET A 247 -0.12 9.35 7.67
N SER A 248 0.14 10.44 6.94
CA SER A 248 1.09 11.47 7.36
C SER A 248 0.66 12.15 8.67
N GLU A 249 -0.60 12.57 8.78
CA GLU A 249 -1.15 13.18 10.01
C GLU A 249 -1.09 12.20 11.20
N TYR A 250 -1.47 10.94 10.98
CA TYR A 250 -1.43 9.90 12.02
C TYR A 250 -0.02 9.74 12.60
N LEU A 251 1.00 9.65 11.75
CA LEU A 251 2.38 9.46 12.17
C LEU A 251 3.00 10.72 12.80
N GLU A 252 2.55 11.92 12.41
CA GLU A 252 2.90 13.14 13.13
C GLU A 252 2.32 13.15 14.55
N GLN A 253 1.07 12.73 14.69
CA GLN A 253 0.42 12.59 16.00
C GLN A 253 1.16 11.58 16.87
N GLU A 254 1.52 10.39 16.35
CA GLU A 254 2.31 9.42 17.11
C GLU A 254 3.67 9.98 17.55
N LYS A 255 4.40 10.66 16.65
CA LYS A 255 5.67 11.30 16.99
C LYS A 255 5.49 12.37 18.07
N SER A 256 4.39 13.12 18.05
CA SER A 256 4.10 14.14 19.06
C SER A 256 3.76 13.52 20.42
N LEU A 257 2.97 12.45 20.44
CA LEU A 257 2.61 11.70 21.64
C LEU A 257 3.83 11.03 22.28
N ALA A 258 4.73 10.47 21.45
CA ALA A 258 6.00 9.93 21.90
C ALA A 258 6.91 11.01 22.52
N LYS A 259 6.96 12.22 21.92
CA LYS A 259 7.74 13.34 22.47
C LYS A 259 7.16 13.87 23.79
N VAL A 260 5.83 13.99 23.89
CA VAL A 260 5.16 14.48 25.11
C VAL A 260 5.27 13.46 26.25
N ALA A 261 5.27 12.16 25.97
CA ALA A 261 5.51 11.12 26.98
C ALA A 261 6.91 11.23 27.59
N VAL A 262 7.92 11.62 26.81
CA VAL A 262 9.31 11.80 27.26
C VAL A 262 9.51 13.13 28.04
N GLU A 263 8.68 14.15 27.80
CA GLU A 263 8.81 15.49 28.42
C GLU A 263 7.92 15.71 29.67
N THR A 264 7.31 14.67 30.25
CA THR A 264 6.62 14.83 31.54
C THR A 264 7.64 15.09 32.67
N PRO A 265 7.49 16.17 33.48
CA PRO A 265 8.48 16.54 34.47
C PRO A 265 8.54 15.52 35.62
N LYS A 266 9.75 15.02 35.90
CA LYS A 266 10.11 14.37 37.18
C LYS A 266 9.78 15.30 38.35
N ALA A 267 8.62 15.11 38.97
CA ALA A 267 8.34 15.58 40.31
C ALA A 267 8.73 14.50 41.33
N GLU A 268 9.24 14.97 42.46
CA GLU A 268 10.09 14.29 43.43
C GLU A 268 9.51 13.05 44.13
N ALA A 269 10.45 12.22 44.58
CA ALA A 269 10.24 10.92 45.20
C ALA A 269 9.46 10.93 46.52
N SER A 270 8.67 9.89 46.74
CA SER A 270 8.51 9.29 48.06
C SER A 270 8.51 7.76 47.97
N LYS A 271 9.37 7.14 48.78
CA LYS A 271 9.61 5.70 48.89
C LYS A 271 8.40 4.97 49.46
N VAL A 272 7.97 3.89 48.80
CA VAL A 272 7.43 2.68 49.45
C VAL A 272 7.92 1.45 48.67
N GLU A 273 8.48 0.48 49.37
CA GLU A 273 8.96 -0.80 48.84
C GLU A 273 7.82 -1.81 48.62
N ALA A 274 7.85 -2.51 47.47
CA ALA A 274 7.65 -3.96 47.23
C ALA A 274 7.03 -4.24 45.84
N PRO A 275 7.18 -5.43 45.24
CA PRO A 275 8.34 -6.30 45.06
C PRO A 275 8.75 -6.43 43.56
N LYS A 276 9.93 -7.02 43.33
CA LYS A 276 10.66 -7.15 42.05
C LYS A 276 9.84 -7.68 40.86
N ALA A 277 9.70 -6.87 39.82
CA ALA A 277 9.58 -7.33 38.43
C ALA A 277 10.99 -7.58 37.85
N ALA A 278 11.10 -8.55 36.96
CA ALA A 278 12.35 -8.99 36.33
C ALA A 278 13.13 -7.82 35.69
N PRO A 279 14.47 -7.86 35.62
CA PRO A 279 15.24 -6.74 35.12
C PRO A 279 14.97 -6.55 33.63
N ALA A 280 14.55 -5.34 33.24
CA ALA A 280 14.57 -4.90 31.86
C ALA A 280 15.98 -5.10 31.29
N LYS A 281 16.07 -5.78 30.13
CA LYS A 281 17.33 -5.97 29.42
C LYS A 281 17.85 -4.59 29.01
N LYS A 282 18.89 -4.12 29.68
CA LYS A 282 19.60 -2.89 29.28
C LYS A 282 20.62 -3.24 28.21
N MET A 283 20.74 -2.38 27.19
CA MET A 283 21.78 -2.51 26.18
C MET A 283 23.17 -2.70 26.77
N THR A 284 23.89 -3.65 26.20
CA THR A 284 25.32 -3.86 26.45
C THR A 284 26.16 -2.71 25.86
N TYR A 285 27.41 -2.59 26.31
CA TYR A 285 28.33 -1.54 25.81
C TYR A 285 28.58 -1.64 24.30
N GLN A 286 28.54 -2.86 23.74
CA GLN A 286 28.69 -3.09 22.31
C GLN A 286 27.45 -2.63 21.53
N GLU A 287 26.26 -2.97 22.01
CA GLU A 287 24.97 -2.55 21.41
C GLU A 287 24.79 -1.02 21.41
N LYS A 288 25.28 -0.32 22.44
CA LYS A 288 25.27 1.16 22.44
C LYS A 288 26.18 1.77 21.39
N LYS A 289 27.36 1.19 21.19
CA LYS A 289 28.30 1.66 20.17
C LYS A 289 27.76 1.36 18.78
N GLU A 290 27.14 0.19 18.60
CA GLU A 290 26.43 -0.16 17.36
C GLU A 290 25.29 0.83 17.08
N TRP A 291 24.47 1.17 18.07
CA TRP A 291 23.38 2.14 17.95
C TRP A 291 23.84 3.52 17.47
N GLU A 292 25.01 3.99 17.93
CA GLU A 292 25.59 5.26 17.48
C GLU A 292 26.10 5.24 16.03
N THR A 293 26.40 4.06 15.48
CA THR A 293 27.03 3.92 14.15
C THR A 293 26.12 3.28 13.08
N ILE A 294 25.05 2.63 13.49
CA ILE A 294 24.22 1.83 12.59
C ILE A 294 23.42 2.71 11.61
N GLU A 295 23.00 3.91 12.01
CA GLU A 295 22.35 4.87 11.10
C GLU A 295 23.30 5.34 9.99
N ALA A 296 24.56 5.60 10.33
CA ALA A 296 25.58 5.92 9.33
C ALA A 296 25.86 4.73 8.40
N THR A 297 25.83 3.50 8.94
CA THR A 297 26.03 2.28 8.16
C THR A 297 24.88 2.05 7.17
N ILE A 298 23.64 2.31 7.59
CA ILE A 298 22.45 2.26 6.74
C ILE A 298 22.57 3.28 5.61
N GLN A 299 22.92 4.52 5.94
CA GLN A 299 23.10 5.58 4.94
C GLN A 299 24.17 5.21 3.90
N GLU A 300 25.32 4.67 4.32
CA GLU A 300 26.36 4.20 3.40
C GLU A 300 25.89 3.08 2.47
N LEU A 301 25.05 2.17 2.97
CA LEU A 301 24.48 1.08 2.18
C LEU A 301 23.44 1.59 1.17
N GLU A 302 22.62 2.57 1.55
CA GLU A 302 21.65 3.20 0.65
C GLU A 302 22.34 4.00 -0.46
N GLU A 303 23.35 4.79 -0.13
CA GLU A 303 24.16 5.52 -1.12
C GLU A 303 24.85 4.53 -2.10
N LYS A 304 25.28 3.37 -1.60
CA LYS A 304 25.85 2.32 -2.44
C LYS A 304 24.82 1.66 -3.35
N LEU A 305 23.58 1.45 -2.89
CA LEU A 305 22.49 0.92 -3.70
C LEU A 305 22.12 1.86 -4.84
N GLU A 306 21.99 3.16 -4.55
CA GLU A 306 21.73 4.19 -5.56
C GLU A 306 22.85 4.22 -6.61
N PHE A 307 24.11 4.16 -6.18
CA PHE A 307 25.26 4.10 -7.07
C PHE A 307 25.27 2.84 -7.96
N LEU A 308 24.98 1.66 -7.41
CA LEU A 308 24.95 0.41 -8.16
C LEU A 308 23.82 0.42 -9.20
N GLN A 309 22.65 0.97 -8.86
CA GLN A 309 21.53 1.14 -9.78
C GLN A 309 21.86 2.11 -10.92
N GLU A 310 22.56 3.22 -10.63
CA GLU A 310 23.05 4.13 -11.67
C GLU A 310 24.08 3.46 -12.59
N GLU A 311 25.07 2.75 -12.05
CA GLU A 311 26.07 2.01 -12.84
C GLU A 311 25.44 0.94 -13.75
N MET A 312 24.40 0.26 -13.27
CA MET A 312 23.62 -0.69 -14.08
C MET A 312 22.91 -0.02 -15.25
N SER A 313 22.38 1.20 -15.05
CA SER A 313 21.75 1.98 -16.11
C SER A 313 22.76 2.42 -17.19
N VAL A 314 24.00 2.74 -16.78
CA VAL A 314 25.10 3.14 -17.66
C VAL A 314 25.65 1.94 -18.44
N HIS A 315 25.70 0.76 -17.81
CA HIS A 315 26.24 -0.47 -18.39
C HIS A 315 25.18 -1.41 -18.98
N ALA A 316 23.98 -0.90 -19.31
CA ALA A 316 22.80 -1.66 -19.77
C ALA A 316 23.00 -2.59 -20.99
N GLN A 317 24.11 -2.48 -21.73
CA GLN A 317 24.42 -3.30 -22.91
C GLN A 317 25.53 -4.35 -22.66
N ASP A 318 26.18 -4.32 -21.50
CA ASP A 318 27.23 -5.27 -21.12
C ASP A 318 26.67 -6.33 -20.16
N PHE A 319 26.26 -7.47 -20.73
CA PHE A 319 25.65 -8.56 -19.97
C PHE A 319 26.55 -9.15 -18.88
N ALA A 320 27.87 -9.18 -19.07
CA ALA A 320 28.78 -9.72 -18.07
C ALA A 320 28.90 -8.76 -16.88
N LYS A 321 29.02 -7.46 -17.16
CA LYS A 321 29.11 -6.44 -16.11
C LYS A 321 27.79 -6.21 -15.39
N LEU A 322 26.65 -6.34 -16.08
CA LEU A 322 25.33 -6.30 -15.45
C LEU A 322 25.12 -7.44 -14.46
N GLN A 323 25.62 -8.64 -14.76
CA GLN A 323 25.51 -9.78 -13.84
C GLN A 323 26.35 -9.54 -12.56
N GLU A 324 27.57 -9.01 -12.70
CA GLU A 324 28.40 -8.65 -11.55
C GLU A 324 27.77 -7.54 -10.70
N LEU A 325 27.22 -6.50 -11.34
CA LEU A 325 26.53 -5.41 -10.65
C LEU A 325 25.24 -5.86 -9.96
N GLN A 326 24.47 -6.76 -10.58
CA GLN A 326 23.29 -7.36 -9.97
C GLN A 326 23.65 -8.18 -8.73
N GLU A 327 24.69 -9.01 -8.79
CA GLU A 327 25.14 -9.79 -7.62
C GLU A 327 25.64 -8.89 -6.48
N GLU A 328 26.22 -7.73 -6.80
CA GLU A 328 26.65 -6.76 -5.79
C GLU A 328 25.48 -5.97 -5.22
N LEU A 329 24.48 -5.66 -6.03
CA LEU A 329 23.23 -5.02 -5.62
C LEU A 329 22.45 -5.93 -4.66
N ASP A 330 22.21 -7.18 -5.03
CA ASP A 330 21.49 -8.15 -4.18
C ASP A 330 22.17 -8.32 -2.81
N LYS A 331 23.51 -8.39 -2.77
CA LYS A 331 24.27 -8.47 -1.51
C LYS A 331 24.17 -7.19 -0.67
N THR A 332 24.13 -6.03 -1.33
CA THR A 332 24.03 -4.74 -0.64
C THR A 332 22.62 -4.54 -0.10
N GLU A 333 21.59 -5.01 -0.82
CA GLU A 333 20.20 -5.02 -0.34
C GLU A 333 20.03 -5.94 0.87
N GLU A 334 20.59 -7.15 0.83
CA GLU A 334 20.56 -8.08 1.97
C GLU A 334 21.27 -7.49 3.20
N ALA A 335 22.41 -6.82 3.00
CA ALA A 335 23.14 -6.13 4.06
C ALA A 335 22.36 -4.92 4.64
N ALA A 336 21.67 -4.16 3.78
CA ALA A 336 20.82 -3.04 4.20
C ALA A 336 19.64 -3.55 5.03
N SER A 337 18.95 -4.60 4.57
CA SER A 337 17.85 -5.24 5.30
C SER A 337 18.30 -5.72 6.68
N ALA A 338 19.45 -6.40 6.77
CA ALA A 338 20.00 -6.86 8.05
C ALA A 338 20.40 -5.70 8.98
N ALA A 339 20.92 -4.59 8.43
CA ALA A 339 21.23 -3.40 9.21
C ALA A 339 19.95 -2.73 9.76
N TYR A 340 18.87 -2.71 8.99
CA TYR A 340 17.57 -2.21 9.41
C TYR A 340 16.94 -3.07 10.51
N GLU A 341 16.95 -4.40 10.38
CA GLU A 341 16.49 -5.32 11.43
C GLU A 341 17.30 -5.13 12.73
N ARG A 342 18.61 -4.93 12.59
CA ARG A 342 19.49 -4.70 13.73
C ARG A 342 19.24 -3.34 14.38
N TRP A 343 18.93 -2.30 13.59
CA TRP A 343 18.52 -1.00 14.11
C TRP A 343 17.19 -1.09 14.85
N GLU A 344 16.20 -1.82 14.33
CA GLU A 344 14.91 -2.03 14.99
C GLU A 344 15.07 -2.73 16.35
N TYR A 345 15.87 -3.80 16.40
CA TYR A 345 16.21 -4.49 17.66
C TYR A 345 16.87 -3.55 18.69
N LEU A 346 17.79 -2.69 18.22
CA LEU A 346 18.43 -1.72 19.10
C LEU A 346 17.44 -0.62 19.53
N ALA A 347 16.54 -0.17 18.65
CA ALA A 347 15.52 0.81 19.01
C ALA A 347 14.59 0.29 20.12
N GLU A 348 14.19 -0.98 20.06
CA GLU A 348 13.38 -1.64 21.12
C GLU A 348 14.11 -1.72 22.47
N LEU A 349 15.43 -1.94 22.45
CA LEU A 349 16.27 -1.96 23.65
C LEU A 349 16.58 -0.56 24.20
N ALA A 350 16.53 0.47 23.38
CA ALA A 350 16.71 1.86 23.80
C ALA A 350 15.40 2.48 24.35
N GLY A 351 14.24 1.96 23.90
CA GLY A 351 12.91 2.35 24.35
C GLY A 351 12.44 1.70 25.65
N ASN A 352 13.12 0.65 26.13
CA ASN A 352 12.91 -0.01 27.43
C ASN A 352 13.98 0.39 28.46
#